data_AF-A0A0H1BDX4-F1
#
_entry.id   AF-A0A0H1BDX4-F1
#
_cell.length_a   1.000
_cell.length_b   1.000
_cell.length_c   1.000
_cell.angle_alpha   90.00
_cell.angle_beta   90.00
_cell.angle_gamma   90.00
#
_symmetry.space_group_name_H-M   'P 1'
#
loop_
_entity.id
_entity.type
_entity.pdbx_description
1 polymer ?
#
loop_
_entity_poly.entity_id
_entity_poly.type
_entity_poly.pdbx_seq_one_letter_code
_entity_poly.pdbx_strand_id
1 'polypeptide(L)'
;MRPPHEHEAEWEEAVELGDVPAIVLARSGEYCGYGRYRVDAWIYCPGDPIPNFDLLNWEQIHRLRKKLFLKEDGRPLLRAPANDEFSPLRRHLGEFIRKFKERLPKLLDPACLTQWDPIRVLLNAGPSPNPY
;
A
#
# COMPACT_ATOMS: atom_id res chain seq x y z
N MET A 1 7.24 23.31 -10.70
CA MET A 1 6.19 23.39 -9.67
C MET A 1 5.51 22.04 -9.62
N ARG A 2 5.42 21.38 -8.45
CA ARG A 2 4.51 20.24 -8.28
C ARG A 2 3.08 20.78 -8.36
N PRO A 3 2.13 20.07 -9.00
CA PRO A 3 0.73 20.45 -8.90
C PRO A 3 0.32 20.45 -7.42
N PRO A 4 -0.55 21.37 -6.98
CA PRO A 4 -1.21 21.28 -5.69
C PRO A 4 -1.80 19.88 -5.48
N HIS A 5 -1.61 19.32 -4.28
CA HIS A 5 -2.10 17.98 -3.89
C HIS A 5 -3.59 17.74 -4.17
N GLU A 6 -4.39 18.82 -4.25
CA GLU A 6 -5.82 18.79 -4.58
C GLU A 6 -6.08 18.33 -6.02
N HIS A 7 -5.26 18.75 -6.99
CA HIS A 7 -5.43 18.34 -8.39
C HIS A 7 -5.10 16.86 -8.64
N GLU A 8 -4.22 16.26 -7.82
CA GLU A 8 -3.92 14.83 -7.94
C GLU A 8 -5.05 13.95 -7.42
N ALA A 9 -5.75 14.38 -6.36
CA ALA A 9 -6.89 13.67 -5.81
C ALA A 9 -8.10 13.74 -6.76
N GLU A 10 -8.37 14.92 -7.32
CA GLU A 10 -9.41 15.12 -8.34
C GLU A 10 -9.14 14.30 -9.60
N TRP A 11 -7.88 14.27 -10.06
CA TRP A 11 -7.49 13.45 -11.22
C TRP A 11 -7.63 11.95 -10.96
N GLU A 12 -7.21 11.50 -9.78
CA GLU A 12 -7.35 10.10 -9.37
C GLU A 12 -8.81 9.68 -9.36
N GLU A 13 -9.69 10.50 -8.79
CA GLU A 13 -11.14 10.28 -8.81
C GLU A 13 -11.69 10.26 -10.24
N ALA A 14 -11.24 11.17 -11.12
CA ALA A 14 -11.65 11.19 -12.52
C ALA A 14 -11.23 9.94 -13.31
N VAL A 15 -10.04 9.39 -13.02
CA VAL A 15 -9.60 8.12 -13.62
C VAL A 15 -10.44 6.94 -13.11
N GLU A 16 -10.76 6.92 -11.82
CA GLU A 16 -11.50 5.82 -11.20
C GLU A 16 -13.01 5.85 -11.48
N LEU A 17 -13.57 7.03 -11.75
CA LEU A 17 -14.97 7.23 -12.15
C LEU A 17 -15.19 7.29 -13.67
N GLY A 18 -14.12 7.09 -14.47
CA GLY A 18 -14.22 7.08 -15.92
C GLY A 18 -15.07 5.94 -16.46
N ASP A 19 -15.37 5.97 -17.77
CA ASP A 19 -16.18 4.95 -18.44
C ASP A 19 -15.57 3.55 -18.37
N VAL A 20 -14.24 3.47 -18.23
CA VAL A 20 -13.50 2.22 -18.06
C VAL A 20 -13.13 2.05 -16.59
N PRO A 21 -13.48 0.91 -15.97
CA PRO A 21 -13.13 0.65 -14.58
C PRO A 21 -11.61 0.61 -14.42
N ALA A 22 -11.09 1.44 -13.53
CA ALA A 22 -9.66 1.51 -13.25
C ALA A 22 -9.41 1.80 -11.76
N ILE A 23 -8.24 1.41 -11.26
CA ILE A 23 -7.77 1.78 -9.93
C ILE A 23 -6.37 2.36 -10.03
N VAL A 24 -6.16 3.54 -9.45
CA VAL A 24 -4.84 4.12 -9.28
C VAL A 24 -4.14 3.43 -8.12
N LEU A 25 -3.11 2.65 -8.43
CA LEU A 25 -2.24 1.98 -7.47
C LEU A 25 -1.24 2.98 -6.88
N ALA A 26 -0.61 3.76 -7.76
CA ALA A 26 0.37 4.79 -7.40
C ALA A 26 0.25 6.03 -8.28
N ARG A 27 0.45 7.21 -7.72
CA ARG A 27 0.49 8.48 -8.46
C ARG A 27 1.87 8.72 -9.08
N SER A 28 1.95 9.65 -10.02
CA SER A 28 3.24 10.24 -10.41
C SER A 28 3.89 10.88 -9.18
N GLY A 29 5.21 10.77 -9.04
CA GLY A 29 5.97 11.29 -7.92
C GLY A 29 5.90 10.46 -6.63
N GLU A 30 5.11 9.37 -6.58
CA GLU A 30 5.13 8.45 -5.44
C GLU A 30 6.32 7.48 -5.51
N TYR A 31 6.85 7.10 -4.35
CA TYR A 31 7.97 6.16 -4.23
C TYR A 31 7.58 4.75 -4.71
N CYS A 32 8.44 4.09 -5.48
CA CYS A 32 8.19 2.76 -6.05
C CYS A 32 9.27 1.71 -5.71
N GLY A 33 10.02 1.92 -4.62
CA GLY A 33 11.14 1.07 -4.24
C GLY A 33 12.47 1.48 -4.87
N TYR A 34 13.57 0.91 -4.36
CA TYR A 34 14.95 1.08 -4.87
C TYR A 34 15.42 2.53 -5.05
N GLY A 35 14.98 3.47 -4.20
CA GLY A 35 15.38 4.88 -4.30
C GLY A 35 14.74 5.63 -5.47
N ARG A 36 13.69 5.07 -6.10
CA ARG A 36 13.04 5.66 -7.29
C ARG A 36 11.63 6.13 -7.01
N TYR A 37 11.22 7.14 -7.77
CA TYR A 37 9.86 7.68 -7.79
C TYR A 37 9.22 7.40 -9.15
N ARG A 38 7.91 7.22 -9.16
CA ARG A 38 7.12 7.02 -10.37
C ARG A 38 7.19 8.27 -11.24
N VAL A 39 7.60 8.10 -12.50
CA VAL A 39 7.47 9.16 -13.51
C VAL A 39 6.01 9.29 -13.93
N ASP A 40 5.39 8.15 -14.24
CA ASP A 40 3.98 8.06 -14.60
C ASP A 40 3.18 7.32 -13.53
N ALA A 41 1.90 7.70 -13.40
CA ALA A 41 0.97 7.00 -12.53
C ALA A 41 0.90 5.51 -12.88
N TRP A 42 0.70 4.69 -11.87
CA TRP A 42 0.42 3.27 -12.05
C TRP A 42 -1.07 3.03 -11.89
N ILE A 43 -1.71 2.74 -13.00
CA ILE A 43 -3.13 2.42 -13.07
C ILE A 43 -3.25 0.91 -13.30
N TYR A 44 -4.21 0.30 -12.62
CA TYR A 44 -4.65 -1.07 -12.84
C TYR A 44 -6.01 -1.06 -13.51
N CYS A 45 -6.11 -1.69 -14.66
CA CYS A 45 -7.39 -2.00 -15.31
C CYS A 45 -7.74 -3.46 -15.09
N PRO A 46 -9.02 -3.82 -14.96
CA PRO A 46 -9.43 -5.21 -14.93
C PRO A 46 -8.91 -6.01 -16.13
N GLY A 47 -8.39 -7.20 -15.85
CA GLY A 47 -7.75 -8.05 -16.85
C GLY A 47 -6.24 -7.84 -16.96
N ASP A 48 -5.69 -6.75 -16.42
CA ASP A 48 -4.25 -6.57 -16.32
C ASP A 48 -3.62 -7.63 -15.40
N PRO A 49 -2.34 -7.99 -15.64
CA PRO A 49 -1.58 -8.81 -14.71
C PRO A 49 -1.56 -8.21 -13.30
N ILE A 50 -1.67 -9.08 -12.29
CA ILE A 50 -1.66 -8.64 -10.89
C ILE A 50 -0.29 -8.00 -10.56
N PRO A 51 -0.28 -6.78 -10.00
CA PRO A 51 0.95 -6.06 -9.71
C PRO A 51 1.74 -6.72 -8.57
N ASN A 52 3.06 -6.54 -8.58
CA ASN A 52 3.87 -6.85 -7.42
C ASN A 52 3.73 -5.75 -6.36
N PHE A 53 3.06 -6.08 -5.24
CA PHE A 53 2.79 -5.16 -4.14
C PHE A 53 4.04 -4.79 -3.32
N ASP A 54 5.16 -5.50 -3.46
CA ASP A 54 6.42 -5.16 -2.78
C ASP A 54 6.97 -3.78 -3.22
N LEU A 55 6.51 -3.28 -4.37
CA LEU A 55 6.88 -1.98 -4.91
C LEU A 55 6.07 -0.83 -4.32
N LEU A 56 5.01 -1.13 -3.56
CA LEU A 56 4.15 -0.13 -2.94
C LEU A 56 4.57 0.13 -1.50
N ASN A 57 4.57 1.40 -1.11
CA ASN A 57 4.76 1.82 0.27
C ASN A 57 3.47 1.61 1.11
N TRP A 58 3.60 1.79 2.42
CA TRP A 58 2.49 1.52 3.34
C TRP A 58 1.28 2.43 3.14
N GLU A 59 1.49 3.69 2.76
CA GLU A 59 0.41 4.64 2.48
C GLU A 59 -0.39 4.23 1.24
N GLN A 60 0.30 3.83 0.18
CA GLN A 60 -0.31 3.30 -1.06
C GLN A 60 -1.11 2.03 -0.77
N ILE A 61 -0.54 1.09 -0.01
CA ILE A 61 -1.23 -0.14 0.41
C ILE A 61 -2.46 0.20 1.26
N HIS A 62 -2.36 1.17 2.16
CA HIS A 62 -3.47 1.59 3.01
C HIS A 62 -4.61 2.24 2.19
N ARG A 63 -4.29 3.08 1.21
CA ARG A 63 -5.26 3.66 0.27
C ARG A 63 -5.92 2.57 -0.56
N LEU A 64 -5.13 1.67 -1.15
CA LEU A 64 -5.61 0.58 -2.00
C LEU A 64 -6.52 -0.39 -1.22
N ARG A 65 -6.17 -0.70 0.02
CA ARG A 65 -7.00 -1.49 0.95
C ARG A 65 -8.39 -0.88 1.13
N LYS A 66 -8.48 0.44 1.31
CA LYS A 66 -9.76 1.14 1.45
C LYS A 66 -10.59 1.04 0.17
N LYS A 67 -9.98 1.30 -1.00
CA LYS A 67 -10.63 1.20 -2.31
C LYS A 67 -11.17 -0.20 -2.61
N LEU A 68 -10.40 -1.23 -2.25
CA LEU A 68 -10.77 -2.63 -2.47
C LEU A 68 -11.66 -3.21 -1.35
N PHE A 69 -12.15 -2.38 -0.43
CA PHE A 69 -13.01 -2.79 0.68
C PHE A 69 -12.41 -3.91 1.52
N LEU A 70 -11.12 -3.82 1.85
CA LEU A 70 -10.42 -4.77 2.70
C LEU A 70 -10.31 -4.28 4.15
N LYS A 71 -10.46 -5.21 5.09
CA LYS A 71 -10.10 -5.03 6.50
C LYS A 71 -8.58 -4.96 6.66
N GLU A 72 -8.13 -4.53 7.84
CA GLU A 72 -6.70 -4.45 8.15
C GLU A 72 -6.03 -5.82 8.17
N ASP A 73 -6.76 -6.89 8.43
CA ASP A 73 -6.28 -8.28 8.37
C ASP A 73 -6.26 -8.86 6.95
N GLY A 74 -6.56 -8.05 5.93
CA GLY A 74 -6.60 -8.47 4.53
C GLY A 74 -7.86 -9.23 4.12
N ARG A 75 -8.85 -9.39 5.01
CA ARG A 75 -10.13 -10.01 4.64
C ARG A 75 -11.07 -8.99 3.99
N PRO A 76 -11.91 -9.36 3.01
CA PRO A 76 -12.94 -8.48 2.49
C PRO A 76 -13.92 -8.00 3.56
N LEU A 77 -14.37 -6.75 3.45
CA LEU A 77 -15.51 -6.21 4.20
C LEU A 77 -16.80 -6.87 3.72
N LEU A 78 -17.82 -6.96 4.58
CA LEU A 78 -19.13 -7.52 4.22
C LEU A 78 -19.81 -6.78 3.06
N ARG A 79 -19.52 -5.48 2.92
CA ARG A 79 -20.01 -4.63 1.83
C ARG A 79 -19.19 -4.72 0.53
N ALA A 80 -18.13 -5.52 0.51
CA ALA A 80 -17.32 -5.67 -0.69
C ALA A 80 -18.14 -6.36 -1.79
N PRO A 81 -18.13 -5.86 -3.03
CA PRO A 81 -18.77 -6.55 -4.14
C PRO A 81 -18.20 -7.96 -4.29
N ALA A 82 -19.03 -9.00 -4.27
CA ALA A 82 -18.52 -10.38 -4.24
C ALA A 82 -17.86 -10.81 -5.56
N ASN A 83 -18.33 -10.27 -6.69
CA ASN A 83 -17.93 -10.65 -8.06
C ASN A 83 -17.77 -9.41 -8.96
N ASP A 84 -17.09 -8.38 -8.48
CA ASP A 84 -16.66 -7.29 -9.35
C ASP A 84 -15.36 -7.65 -10.08
N GLU A 85 -15.06 -6.85 -11.10
CA GLU A 85 -13.87 -6.97 -11.94
C GLU A 85 -12.55 -6.82 -11.16
N PHE A 86 -12.60 -6.16 -9.99
CA PHE A 86 -11.47 -6.01 -9.07
C PHE A 86 -11.35 -7.15 -8.06
N SER A 87 -12.23 -8.15 -8.09
CA SER A 87 -12.14 -9.32 -7.19
C SER A 87 -10.78 -10.05 -7.24
N PRO A 88 -10.09 -10.19 -8.39
CA PRO A 88 -8.75 -10.79 -8.41
C PRO A 88 -7.73 -9.92 -7.68
N LEU A 89 -7.75 -8.60 -7.90
CA LEU A 89 -6.85 -7.67 -7.24
C LEU A 89 -7.08 -7.65 -5.73
N ARG A 90 -8.35 -7.62 -5.30
CA ARG A 90 -8.76 -7.70 -3.88
C ARG A 90 -8.21 -8.94 -3.21
N ARG A 91 -8.35 -10.12 -3.84
CA ARG A 91 -7.84 -11.39 -3.29
C ARG A 91 -6.32 -11.35 -3.11
N HIS A 92 -5.58 -10.92 -4.13
CA HIS A 92 -4.11 -10.91 -4.08
C HIS A 92 -3.58 -9.90 -3.05
N LEU A 93 -4.18 -8.71 -2.95
CA LEU A 93 -3.80 -7.74 -1.94
C LEU A 93 -4.11 -8.26 -0.53
N GLY A 94 -5.27 -8.90 -0.34
CA GLY A 94 -5.63 -9.53 0.92
C GLY A 94 -4.64 -10.61 1.34
N GLU A 95 -4.21 -11.46 0.41
CA GLU A 95 -3.17 -12.46 0.65
C GLU A 95 -1.82 -11.83 1.01
N PHE A 96 -1.43 -10.78 0.30
CA PHE A 96 -0.22 -10.02 0.57
C PHE A 96 -0.23 -9.45 2.00
N ILE A 97 -1.30 -8.78 2.41
CA ILE A 97 -1.44 -8.20 3.76
C ILE A 97 -1.32 -9.27 4.83
N ARG A 98 -1.96 -10.43 4.65
CA ARG A 98 -1.87 -11.54 5.62
C ARG A 98 -0.45 -12.08 5.73
N LYS A 99 0.20 -12.39 4.60
CA LYS A 99 1.59 -12.87 4.56
C LYS A 99 2.54 -11.86 5.18
N PHE A 100 2.33 -10.57 4.92
CA PHE A 100 3.12 -9.50 5.52
C PHE A 100 2.95 -9.46 7.03
N LYS A 101 1.71 -9.51 7.54
CA LYS A 101 1.44 -9.56 8.99
C LYS A 101 1.98 -10.81 9.67
N GLU A 102 2.00 -11.96 9.00
CA GLU A 102 2.62 -13.18 9.53
C GLU A 102 4.15 -13.10 9.59
N ARG A 103 4.76 -12.35 8.67
CA ARG A 103 6.22 -12.15 8.60
C ARG A 103 6.70 -11.02 9.51
N LEU A 104 5.87 -10.00 9.77
CA LEU A 104 6.25 -8.83 10.54
C LEU A 104 6.80 -9.17 11.94
N PRO A 105 6.18 -10.06 12.75
CA PRO A 105 6.75 -10.47 14.03
C PRO A 105 8.12 -11.15 13.91
N LYS A 106 8.36 -11.89 12.81
CA LYS A 106 9.65 -12.55 12.56
C LYS A 106 10.74 -11.57 12.13
N LEU A 107 10.36 -10.53 11.38
CA LEU A 107 11.26 -9.46 10.97
C LEU A 107 11.61 -8.52 12.12
N LEU A 108 10.69 -8.37 13.07
CA LEU A 108 10.87 -7.59 14.29
C LEU A 108 11.43 -8.43 15.46
N ASP A 109 11.73 -9.72 15.22
CA ASP A 109 12.38 -10.58 16.21
C ASP A 109 13.77 -10.01 16.53
N PRO A 110 14.07 -9.65 17.79
CA PRO A 110 15.38 -9.18 18.21
C PRO A 110 16.52 -10.14 17.82
N ALA A 111 16.25 -11.44 17.69
CA ALA A 111 17.21 -12.44 17.23
C ALA A 111 17.52 -12.36 15.73
N CYS A 112 16.63 -11.78 14.93
CA CYS A 112 16.79 -11.58 13.48
C CYS A 112 17.20 -10.13 13.12
N LEU A 113 17.10 -9.19 14.05
CA LEU A 113 17.54 -7.81 13.88
C LEU A 113 19.06 -7.69 14.02
N THR A 114 19.73 -7.38 12.92
CA THR A 114 21.15 -7.06 12.90
C THR A 114 21.41 -5.68 13.48
N GLN A 115 22.64 -5.43 13.92
CA GLN A 115 23.03 -4.12 14.48
C GLN A 115 22.89 -2.94 13.51
N TRP A 116 22.66 -3.20 12.22
CA TRP A 116 22.52 -2.21 11.16
C TRP A 116 21.07 -1.93 10.79
N ASP A 117 20.10 -2.66 11.36
CA ASP A 117 18.70 -2.48 11.04
C ASP A 117 18.17 -1.15 11.61
N PRO A 118 17.63 -0.23 10.78
CA PRO A 118 17.15 1.09 11.23
C PRO A 118 16.08 1.01 12.33
N ILE A 119 15.31 -0.07 12.34
CA ILE A 119 14.27 -0.36 13.33
C ILE A 119 14.88 -0.62 14.71
N ARG A 120 16.13 -1.11 14.81
CA ARG A 120 16.80 -1.36 16.09
C ARG A 120 17.06 -0.07 16.86
N VAL A 121 17.34 1.03 16.16
CA VAL A 121 17.45 2.37 16.77
C VAL A 121 16.10 2.83 17.29
N LEU A 122 15.00 2.62 16.54
CA LEU A 122 13.65 2.98 16.99
C LEU A 122 13.13 2.12 18.15
N LEU A 123 13.48 0.83 18.19
CA LEU A 123 13.10 -0.09 19.27
C LEU A 123 13.91 0.14 20.55
N ASN A 124 15.22 0.46 20.44
CA ASN A 124 16.08 0.73 21.58
C ASN A 124 16.02 2.19 22.05
N ALA A 125 15.68 3.11 21.16
CA ALA A 125 15.44 4.52 21.46
C ALA A 125 13.93 4.84 21.42
N GLY A 126 13.11 3.97 22.02
CA GLY A 126 11.78 4.37 22.49
C GLY A 126 11.90 5.70 23.25
N PRO A 127 10.82 6.52 23.31
CA PRO A 127 10.90 7.87 23.85
C PRO A 127 11.62 7.79 25.19
N SER A 128 12.82 8.37 25.25
CA SER A 128 13.59 8.47 26.48
C SER A 128 12.60 8.94 27.54
N PRO A 129 12.45 8.25 28.68
CA PRO A 129 11.67 8.79 29.77
C PRO A 129 12.42 10.05 30.16
N ASN A 130 11.97 11.20 29.66
CA ASN A 130 12.59 12.45 30.00
C ASN A 130 12.29 12.67 31.49
N PRO A 131 13.31 12.75 32.36
CA PRO A 131 13.13 13.02 33.77
C PRO A 131 13.18 14.53 33.95
N TYR A 132 12.16 15.22 33.44
CA TYR A 132 11.90 16.64 33.71
C TYR A 132 10.40 16.86 33.81
#